data_AF-A0A3N5YJL8-F1
#
_entry.id   AF-A0A3N5YJL8-F1
#
_cell.length_a   1.000
_cell.length_b   1.000
_cell.length_c   1.000
_cell.angle_alpha   90.00
_cell.angle_beta   90.00
_cell.angle_gamma   90.00
#
_symmetry.space_group_name_H-M   'P 1'
#
loop_
_entity.id
_entity.type
_entity.pdbx_description
1 polymer ?
#
loop_
_entity_poly.entity_id
_entity_poly.type
_entity_poly.pdbx_seq_one_letter_code
_entity_poly.pdbx_strand_id
1 'polypeptide(L)'
;MRYPEFIESDFEFPEFCRVRMHYRAETLEDLPGAVARELDALLPGSGIRAGDRVAVGVGSRGIDRLCDLVTAVCTRLQEAGARPFIVPAMGSHGGATAEGQAAVLQRLQVSEASCGAPVVSSLEVERIGTVFGEVPLYFARDALTADHSIVINRIKPHTKFIGPAESGILKMLCIGLGKHAGAVAYHTWAMKHGFFPLLKAMGEGIAAAANFRFGLAVVENAYDRLQAVTGVPADRILAEETRLNALAKASLPRLPFENLDVLVVGRIGKDISGAGMDPNVTGRAYDL
;
A
#
# COMPACT_ATOMS: atom_id res chain seq x y z
N MET A 1 21.26 -4.37 45.49
CA MET A 1 20.64 -3.08 45.18
C MET A 1 19.27 -3.13 45.84
N ARG A 2 19.03 -2.41 46.94
CA ARG A 2 17.69 -2.29 47.54
C ARG A 2 16.96 -1.20 46.78
N TYR A 3 15.76 -1.50 46.31
CA TYR A 3 14.96 -0.46 45.69
C TYR A 3 14.43 0.46 46.80
N PRO A 4 14.16 1.74 46.50
CA PRO A 4 13.44 2.62 47.42
C PRO A 4 12.18 1.95 47.96
N GLU A 5 11.83 2.24 49.21
CA GLU A 5 10.74 1.60 49.95
C GLU A 5 9.38 1.71 49.22
N PHE A 6 9.16 2.77 48.43
CA PHE A 6 7.95 2.95 47.62
C PHE A 6 7.86 2.02 46.39
N ILE A 7 8.97 1.40 45.97
CA ILE A 7 9.00 0.36 44.92
C ILE A 7 8.76 -1.01 45.54
N GLU A 8 9.18 -1.21 46.80
CA GLU A 8 9.03 -2.47 47.54
C GLU A 8 7.68 -2.55 48.30
N SER A 9 6.98 -1.43 48.46
CA SER A 9 5.64 -1.39 49.08
C SER A 9 4.60 -2.07 48.20
N ASP A 10 3.70 -2.83 48.82
CA ASP A 10 2.49 -3.33 48.16
C ASP A 10 1.70 -2.13 47.62
N PHE A 11 1.63 -2.03 46.28
CA PHE A 11 0.89 -0.97 45.61
C PHE A 11 -0.55 -1.44 45.42
N GLU A 12 -1.48 -0.81 46.12
CA GLU A 12 -2.91 -0.97 45.84
C GLU A 12 -3.23 -0.27 44.51
N PHE A 13 -3.34 -1.07 43.45
CA PHE A 13 -3.82 -0.56 42.16
C PHE A 13 -5.29 -0.13 42.29
N PRO A 14 -5.71 0.92 41.57
CA PRO A 14 -7.13 1.25 41.48
C PRO A 14 -7.91 0.11 40.83
N GLU A 15 -9.23 0.09 41.02
CA GLU A 15 -10.09 -0.84 40.29
C GLU A 15 -9.96 -0.61 38.77
N PHE A 16 -9.67 -1.68 38.03
CA PHE A 16 -9.61 -1.64 36.57
C PHE A 16 -10.96 -2.01 35.97
N CYS A 17 -11.49 -1.14 35.11
CA CYS A 17 -12.68 -1.43 34.32
C CYS A 17 -12.29 -1.97 32.94
N ARG A 18 -12.90 -3.08 32.52
CA ARG A 18 -12.73 -3.60 31.16
C ARG A 18 -13.62 -2.85 30.18
N VAL A 19 -13.02 -2.03 29.32
CA VAL A 19 -13.71 -1.38 28.21
C VAL A 19 -13.56 -2.24 26.94
N ARG A 20 -14.66 -2.48 26.22
CA ARG A 20 -14.65 -3.10 24.89
C ARG A 20 -15.22 -2.12 23.88
N MET A 21 -14.45 -1.83 22.85
CA MET A 21 -14.87 -0.95 21.76
C MET A 21 -15.34 -1.77 20.56
N HIS A 22 -16.43 -1.31 19.94
CA HIS A 22 -16.98 -1.88 18.73
C HIS A 22 -16.89 -0.84 17.61
N TYR A 23 -16.37 -1.26 16.46
CA TYR A 23 -16.20 -0.42 15.28
C TYR A 23 -17.09 -0.92 14.15
N ARG A 24 -17.24 -0.11 13.11
CA ARG A 24 -17.92 -0.55 11.89
C ARG A 24 -17.16 -1.73 11.27
N ALA A 25 -17.90 -2.79 10.94
CA ALA A 25 -17.36 -4.03 10.40
C ALA A 25 -17.85 -4.31 8.98
N GLU A 26 -18.34 -3.27 8.28
CA GLU A 26 -18.74 -3.37 6.86
C GLU A 26 -17.59 -3.99 6.06
N THR A 27 -17.89 -5.06 5.35
CA THR A 27 -16.92 -5.85 4.61
C THR A 27 -17.48 -6.12 3.21
N LEU A 28 -16.61 -6.08 2.21
CA LEU A 28 -16.95 -6.44 0.85
C LEU A 28 -17.07 -7.96 0.71
N GLU A 29 -18.30 -8.42 0.50
CA GLU A 29 -18.60 -9.85 0.37
C GLU A 29 -18.17 -10.38 -1.02
N ASP A 30 -18.81 -9.86 -2.08
CA ASP A 30 -18.55 -10.21 -3.48
C ASP A 30 -17.34 -9.42 -4.04
N LEU A 31 -16.14 -9.89 -3.69
CA LEU A 31 -14.90 -9.35 -4.22
C LEU A 31 -14.75 -9.56 -5.74
N PRO A 32 -14.95 -10.76 -6.32
CA PRO A 32 -14.78 -10.95 -7.76
C PRO A 32 -15.69 -10.05 -8.59
N GLY A 33 -16.98 -9.95 -8.23
CA GLY A 33 -17.91 -9.08 -8.94
C GLY A 33 -17.61 -7.59 -8.75
N ALA A 34 -17.10 -7.17 -7.58
CA ALA A 34 -16.64 -5.79 -7.39
C ALA A 34 -15.43 -5.47 -8.28
N VAL A 35 -14.44 -6.35 -8.33
CA VAL A 35 -13.26 -6.18 -9.20
C VAL A 35 -13.67 -6.14 -10.67
N ALA A 36 -14.57 -7.02 -11.10
CA ALA A 36 -15.09 -7.05 -12.46
C ALA A 36 -15.77 -5.72 -12.83
N ARG A 37 -16.64 -5.18 -11.96
CA ARG A 37 -17.31 -3.88 -12.19
C ARG A 37 -16.32 -2.73 -12.35
N GLU A 38 -15.32 -2.65 -11.48
CA GLU A 38 -14.29 -1.59 -11.55
C GLU A 38 -13.44 -1.72 -12.83
N LEU A 39 -13.04 -2.93 -13.20
CA LEU A 39 -12.27 -3.16 -14.43
C LEU A 39 -13.10 -2.91 -15.69
N ASP A 40 -14.37 -3.30 -15.71
CA ASP A 40 -15.27 -3.06 -16.85
C ASP A 40 -15.48 -1.57 -17.11
N ALA A 41 -15.46 -0.74 -16.05
CA ALA A 41 -15.51 0.70 -16.17
C ALA A 41 -14.19 1.31 -16.69
N LEU A 42 -13.05 0.73 -16.31
CA LEU A 42 -11.72 1.26 -16.66
C LEU A 42 -11.21 0.80 -18.03
N LEU A 43 -11.44 -0.46 -18.39
CA LEU A 43 -10.84 -1.09 -19.57
C LEU A 43 -11.11 -0.32 -20.87
N PRO A 44 -12.35 0.14 -21.16
CA PRO A 44 -12.64 0.90 -22.39
C PRO A 44 -11.80 2.18 -22.55
N GLY A 45 -11.45 2.85 -21.44
CA GLY A 45 -10.63 4.06 -21.42
C GLY A 45 -9.14 3.83 -21.19
N SER A 46 -8.74 2.60 -20.85
CA SER A 46 -7.36 2.28 -20.45
C SER A 46 -6.39 2.17 -21.63
N GLY A 47 -6.90 1.94 -22.84
CA GLY A 47 -6.11 1.64 -24.03
C GLY A 47 -5.61 0.19 -24.11
N ILE A 48 -5.85 -0.65 -23.09
CA ILE A 48 -5.53 -2.08 -23.09
C ILE A 48 -6.40 -2.80 -24.13
N ARG A 49 -5.76 -3.62 -24.97
CA ARG A 49 -6.38 -4.39 -26.05
C ARG A 49 -6.08 -5.88 -25.90
N ALA A 50 -6.85 -6.69 -26.61
CA ALA A 50 -6.59 -8.12 -26.71
C ALA A 50 -5.18 -8.37 -27.31
N GLY A 51 -4.40 -9.22 -26.66
CA GLY A 51 -3.01 -9.51 -27.00
C GLY A 51 -1.98 -8.75 -26.16
N ASP A 52 -2.34 -7.60 -25.59
CA ASP A 52 -1.41 -6.74 -24.85
C ASP A 52 -0.90 -7.44 -23.59
N ARG A 53 0.39 -7.29 -23.31
CA ARG A 53 1.01 -7.72 -22.06
C ARG A 53 0.79 -6.66 -21.00
N VAL A 54 0.25 -7.06 -19.85
CA VAL A 54 -0.10 -6.15 -18.76
C VAL A 54 0.66 -6.52 -17.49
N ALA A 55 1.55 -5.64 -17.03
CA ALA A 55 2.23 -5.80 -15.76
C ALA A 55 1.30 -5.41 -14.60
N VAL A 56 1.07 -6.33 -13.66
CA VAL A 56 0.25 -6.13 -12.46
C VAL A 56 1.18 -5.98 -11.26
N GLY A 57 1.39 -4.75 -10.81
CA GLY A 57 2.24 -4.42 -9.67
C GLY A 57 1.57 -4.78 -8.33
N VAL A 58 2.18 -5.69 -7.56
CA VAL A 58 1.66 -6.15 -6.26
C VAL A 58 2.64 -5.86 -5.13
N GLY A 59 2.14 -5.21 -4.08
CA GLY A 59 2.94 -4.81 -2.93
C GLY A 59 3.25 -5.95 -1.96
N SER A 60 4.02 -5.65 -0.92
CA SER A 60 4.43 -6.59 0.13
C SER A 60 3.53 -6.60 1.37
N ARG A 61 2.50 -5.75 1.41
CA ARG A 61 1.63 -5.62 2.58
C ARG A 61 0.53 -6.67 2.53
N GLY A 62 0.21 -7.23 3.69
CA GLY A 62 -1.00 -8.02 3.86
C GLY A 62 -2.20 -7.14 3.54
N ILE A 63 -2.92 -7.52 2.49
CA ILE A 63 -4.25 -7.04 2.15
C ILE A 63 -5.16 -8.24 2.40
N ASP A 64 -6.29 -8.03 3.07
CA ASP A 64 -7.29 -9.08 3.25
C ASP A 64 -7.69 -9.65 1.88
N ARG A 65 -7.63 -10.98 1.75
CA ARG A 65 -7.93 -11.70 0.50
C ARG A 65 -7.08 -11.24 -0.70
N LEU A 66 -5.81 -10.86 -0.49
CA LEU A 66 -4.92 -10.42 -1.58
C LEU A 66 -4.84 -11.43 -2.74
N CYS A 67 -4.74 -12.73 -2.45
CA CYS A 67 -4.70 -13.76 -3.48
C CYS A 67 -5.96 -13.71 -4.37
N ASP A 68 -7.16 -13.68 -3.77
CA ASP A 68 -8.43 -13.58 -4.49
C ASP A 68 -8.49 -12.29 -5.33
N LEU A 69 -8.04 -11.17 -4.76
CA LEU A 69 -8.02 -9.85 -5.42
C LEU A 69 -7.14 -9.88 -6.68
N VAL A 70 -5.90 -10.37 -6.55
CA VAL A 70 -4.96 -10.48 -7.67
C VAL A 70 -5.50 -11.45 -8.71
N THR A 71 -6.04 -12.59 -8.28
CA THR A 71 -6.65 -13.59 -9.17
C THR A 71 -7.80 -12.99 -9.98
N ALA A 72 -8.74 -12.30 -9.32
CA ALA A 72 -9.87 -11.66 -10.00
C ALA A 72 -9.41 -10.62 -11.04
N VAL A 73 -8.36 -9.84 -10.73
CA VAL A 73 -7.77 -8.89 -11.69
C VAL A 73 -7.16 -9.61 -12.88
N CYS A 74 -6.32 -10.63 -12.64
CA CYS A 74 -5.68 -11.40 -13.69
C CYS A 74 -6.71 -12.11 -14.59
N THR A 75 -7.71 -12.77 -14.00
CA THR A 75 -8.79 -13.42 -14.74
C THR A 75 -9.54 -12.43 -15.61
N ARG A 76 -9.94 -11.28 -15.07
CA ARG A 76 -10.72 -10.29 -15.86
C ARG A 76 -9.89 -9.69 -17.00
N LEU A 77 -8.59 -9.44 -16.80
CA LEU A 77 -7.69 -9.04 -17.87
C LEU A 77 -7.57 -10.11 -18.97
N GLN A 78 -7.50 -11.39 -18.59
CA GLN A 78 -7.46 -12.51 -19.53
C GLN A 78 -8.76 -12.66 -20.32
N GLU A 79 -9.92 -12.47 -19.67
CA GLU A 79 -11.23 -12.46 -20.33
C GLU A 79 -11.38 -11.30 -21.32
N ALA A 80 -10.74 -10.16 -21.05
CA ALA A 80 -10.61 -9.05 -22.00
C ALA A 80 -9.59 -9.32 -23.13
N GLY A 81 -8.95 -10.49 -23.13
CA GLY A 81 -7.99 -10.94 -24.13
C GLY A 81 -6.55 -10.49 -23.87
N ALA A 82 -6.26 -9.79 -22.77
CA ALA A 82 -4.91 -9.37 -22.41
C ALA A 82 -4.09 -10.52 -21.78
N ARG A 83 -2.79 -10.31 -21.64
CA ARG A 83 -1.83 -11.28 -21.11
C ARG A 83 -1.17 -10.73 -19.83
N PRO A 84 -1.82 -10.85 -18.66
CA PRO A 84 -1.28 -10.30 -17.42
C PRO A 84 -0.09 -11.10 -16.90
N PHE A 85 0.82 -10.42 -16.21
CA PHE A 85 1.86 -11.03 -15.39
C PHE A 85 2.09 -10.16 -14.15
N ILE A 86 2.46 -10.79 -13.05
CA ILE A 86 2.58 -10.16 -11.74
C ILE A 86 4.03 -9.69 -11.54
N VAL A 87 4.19 -8.44 -11.12
CA VAL A 87 5.48 -7.84 -10.79
C VAL A 87 5.49 -7.42 -9.32
N PRO A 88 6.49 -7.84 -8.52
CA PRO A 88 6.68 -7.31 -7.18
C PRO A 88 6.94 -5.80 -7.22
N ALA A 89 6.05 -5.04 -6.58
CA ALA A 89 6.08 -3.59 -6.49
C ALA A 89 6.23 -3.16 -5.02
N MET A 90 7.38 -3.46 -4.42
CA MET A 90 7.56 -3.40 -2.97
C MET A 90 8.84 -2.70 -2.48
N GLY A 91 9.51 -1.95 -3.36
CA GLY A 91 10.65 -1.12 -2.99
C GLY A 91 11.82 -1.92 -2.42
N SER A 92 12.17 -1.65 -1.16
CA SER A 92 13.27 -2.31 -0.43
C SER A 92 12.88 -3.61 0.29
N HIS A 93 11.61 -4.04 0.24
CA HIS A 93 11.17 -5.27 0.89
C HIS A 93 11.78 -6.52 0.22
N GLY A 94 11.74 -7.65 0.92
CA GLY A 94 12.31 -8.90 0.43
C GLY A 94 13.84 -8.84 0.32
N GLY A 95 14.51 -8.05 1.17
CA GLY A 95 15.97 -7.87 1.10
C GLY A 95 16.45 -7.13 -0.14
N ALA A 96 15.55 -6.51 -0.92
CA ALA A 96 15.86 -5.88 -2.20
C ALA A 96 16.57 -6.84 -3.18
N THR A 97 16.15 -8.11 -3.22
CA THR A 97 16.55 -9.08 -4.24
C THR A 97 15.34 -9.61 -4.99
N ALA A 98 15.55 -10.08 -6.23
CA ALA A 98 14.47 -10.66 -7.03
C ALA A 98 13.83 -11.87 -6.33
N GLU A 99 14.66 -12.76 -5.79
CA GLU A 99 14.23 -13.99 -5.11
C GLU A 99 13.49 -13.65 -3.82
N GLY A 100 14.00 -12.68 -3.05
CA GLY A 100 13.39 -12.30 -1.79
C GLY A 100 12.04 -11.60 -1.98
N GLN A 101 11.87 -10.80 -3.02
CA GLN A 101 10.57 -10.20 -3.37
C GLN A 101 9.57 -11.24 -3.90
N ALA A 102 10.01 -12.21 -4.71
CA ALA A 102 9.18 -13.33 -5.12
C ALA A 102 8.72 -14.17 -3.92
N ALA A 103 9.62 -14.46 -2.98
CA ALA A 103 9.31 -15.19 -1.75
C ALA A 103 8.32 -14.42 -0.85
N VAL A 104 8.35 -13.08 -0.85
CA VAL A 104 7.33 -12.26 -0.16
C VAL A 104 5.95 -12.50 -0.79
N LEU A 105 5.83 -12.42 -2.12
CA LEU A 105 4.55 -12.69 -2.81
C LEU A 105 4.04 -14.11 -2.54
N GLN A 106 4.93 -15.10 -2.57
CA GLN A 106 4.58 -16.48 -2.28
C GLN A 106 4.01 -16.66 -0.86
N ARG A 107 4.60 -16.00 0.15
CA ARG A 107 4.06 -16.00 1.53
C ARG A 107 2.69 -15.32 1.64
N LEU A 108 2.41 -14.38 0.74
CA LEU A 108 1.10 -13.73 0.60
C LEU A 108 0.14 -14.54 -0.30
N GLN A 109 0.51 -15.79 -0.63
CA GLN A 109 -0.26 -16.69 -1.51
C GLN A 109 -0.46 -16.16 -2.93
N VAL A 110 0.37 -15.22 -3.36
CA VAL A 110 0.42 -14.69 -4.73
C VAL A 110 1.48 -15.47 -5.50
N SER A 111 1.05 -16.33 -6.41
CA SER A 111 1.90 -17.20 -7.22
C SER A 111 1.24 -17.45 -8.58
N GLU A 112 2.01 -17.97 -9.54
CA GLU A 112 1.46 -18.35 -10.85
C GLU A 112 0.35 -19.41 -10.71
N ALA A 113 0.54 -20.39 -9.84
CA ALA A 113 -0.43 -21.45 -9.61
C ALA A 113 -1.74 -20.93 -8.99
N SER A 114 -1.67 -19.94 -8.09
CA SER A 114 -2.86 -19.40 -7.42
C SER A 114 -3.58 -18.33 -8.25
N CYS A 115 -2.84 -17.48 -8.96
CA CYS A 115 -3.40 -16.33 -9.67
C CYS A 115 -3.55 -16.53 -11.18
N GLY A 116 -3.06 -17.64 -11.73
CA GLY A 116 -3.14 -17.94 -13.16
C GLY A 116 -2.32 -16.99 -14.04
N ALA A 117 -1.34 -16.30 -13.48
CA ALA A 117 -0.50 -15.32 -14.17
C ALA A 117 0.97 -15.44 -13.70
N PRO A 118 1.97 -15.42 -14.62
CA PRO A 118 3.38 -15.57 -14.24
C PRO A 118 3.84 -14.52 -13.23
N VAL A 119 4.71 -14.89 -12.31
CA VAL A 119 5.39 -13.93 -11.42
C VAL A 119 6.77 -13.62 -11.98
N VAL A 120 6.99 -12.36 -12.35
CA VAL A 120 8.26 -11.85 -12.89
C VAL A 120 8.87 -10.91 -11.86
N SER A 121 10.00 -11.31 -11.27
CA SER A 121 10.68 -10.52 -10.25
C SER A 121 12.05 -10.05 -10.75
N SER A 122 12.21 -8.73 -10.83
CA SER A 122 13.49 -8.08 -11.08
C SER A 122 13.62 -6.82 -10.22
N LEU A 123 14.86 -6.42 -9.95
CA LEU A 123 15.23 -5.16 -9.30
C LEU A 123 15.68 -4.10 -10.30
N GLU A 124 15.79 -4.45 -11.59
CA GLU A 124 16.20 -3.52 -12.64
C GLU A 124 15.17 -2.41 -12.84
N VAL A 125 15.68 -1.20 -13.01
CA VAL A 125 14.90 0.00 -13.26
C VAL A 125 15.48 0.79 -14.42
N GLU A 126 14.63 1.59 -15.04
CA GLU A 126 15.04 2.64 -15.96
C GLU A 126 14.75 4.02 -15.35
N ARG A 127 15.61 4.99 -15.63
CA ARG A 127 15.33 6.39 -15.31
C ARG A 127 14.45 6.96 -16.41
N ILE A 128 13.19 7.24 -16.10
CA ILE A 128 12.18 7.69 -17.07
C ILE A 128 11.91 9.20 -17.02
N GLY A 129 12.56 9.92 -16.10
CA GLY A 129 12.35 11.36 -15.99
C GLY A 129 13.04 11.97 -14.78
N THR A 130 12.69 13.24 -14.52
CA THR A 130 13.14 14.02 -13.37
C THR A 130 12.03 14.96 -12.90
N VAL A 131 11.90 15.18 -11.60
CA VAL A 131 11.02 16.21 -11.01
C VAL A 131 11.82 17.15 -10.12
N PHE A 132 11.30 18.36 -9.90
CA PHE A 132 12.01 19.45 -9.21
C PHE A 132 13.39 19.77 -9.79
N GLY A 133 13.62 19.45 -11.07
CA GLY A 133 14.89 19.65 -11.77
C GLY A 133 16.04 18.71 -11.37
N GLU A 134 15.90 17.94 -10.28
CA GLU A 134 17.03 17.16 -9.71
C GLU A 134 16.64 15.75 -9.24
N VAL A 135 15.37 15.48 -8.94
CA VAL A 135 14.94 14.19 -8.39
C VAL A 135 14.67 13.20 -9.51
N PRO A 136 15.44 12.10 -9.63
CA PRO A 136 15.23 11.11 -10.69
C PRO A 136 13.93 10.31 -10.47
N LEU A 137 13.24 10.03 -11.57
CA LEU A 137 12.12 9.09 -11.58
C LEU A 137 12.59 7.74 -12.10
N TYR A 138 12.41 6.69 -11.30
CA TYR A 138 12.75 5.32 -11.67
C TYR A 138 11.47 4.50 -11.87
N PHE A 139 11.49 3.61 -12.84
CA PHE A 139 10.40 2.67 -13.09
C PHE A 139 10.94 1.30 -13.45
N ALA A 140 10.23 0.27 -13.03
CA ALA A 140 10.65 -1.11 -13.17
C ALA A 140 10.77 -1.51 -14.63
N ARG A 141 11.92 -2.06 -15.04
CA ARG A 141 12.16 -2.45 -16.43
C ARG A 141 11.22 -3.58 -16.87
N ASP A 142 10.97 -4.54 -15.98
CA ASP A 142 10.01 -5.63 -16.21
C ASP A 142 8.60 -5.10 -16.53
N ALA A 143 8.13 -4.08 -15.80
CA ALA A 143 6.86 -3.41 -16.08
C ALA A 143 6.91 -2.54 -17.35
N LEU A 144 8.03 -1.84 -17.60
CA LEU A 144 8.18 -0.94 -18.75
C LEU A 144 8.23 -1.69 -20.08
N THR A 145 8.72 -2.94 -20.09
CA THR A 145 8.75 -3.80 -21.27
C THR A 145 7.40 -4.40 -21.66
N ALA A 146 6.37 -4.20 -20.82
CA ALA A 146 4.99 -4.54 -21.14
C ALA A 146 4.34 -3.43 -21.98
N ASP A 147 3.21 -3.73 -22.62
CA ASP A 147 2.42 -2.71 -23.32
C ASP A 147 1.81 -1.74 -22.29
N HIS A 148 1.35 -2.28 -21.16
CA HIS A 148 0.70 -1.52 -20.09
C HIS A 148 1.10 -2.01 -18.70
N SER A 149 0.97 -1.12 -17.70
CA SER A 149 1.11 -1.46 -16.29
C SER A 149 -0.06 -0.93 -15.46
N ILE A 150 -0.41 -1.70 -14.42
CA ILE A 150 -1.39 -1.35 -13.40
C ILE A 150 -0.82 -1.71 -12.03
N VAL A 151 -1.44 -1.21 -10.95
CA VAL A 151 -1.04 -1.58 -9.57
C VAL A 151 -2.25 -1.97 -8.74
N ILE A 152 -2.04 -2.88 -7.79
CA ILE A 152 -3.01 -3.21 -6.74
C ILE A 152 -2.43 -2.70 -5.42
N ASN A 153 -3.20 -1.91 -4.68
CA ASN A 153 -2.69 -1.27 -3.46
C ASN A 153 -3.77 -1.10 -2.40
N ARG A 154 -3.32 -1.06 -1.15
CA ARG A 154 -4.12 -0.56 -0.04
C ARG A 154 -3.94 0.95 0.12
N ILE A 155 -5.05 1.66 0.28
CA ILE A 155 -5.07 3.03 0.77
C ILE A 155 -5.07 3.00 2.29
N LYS A 156 -4.04 3.58 2.91
CA LYS A 156 -3.91 3.60 4.37
C LYS A 156 -3.15 4.84 4.85
N PRO A 157 -3.56 5.45 5.98
CA PRO A 157 -2.78 6.47 6.65
C PRO A 157 -1.36 5.99 6.95
N HIS A 158 -0.39 6.83 6.67
CA HIS A 158 1.01 6.58 6.86
C HIS A 158 1.41 6.85 8.31
N THR A 159 2.36 6.07 8.81
CA THR A 159 2.79 6.17 10.21
C THR A 159 3.90 7.21 10.44
N LYS A 160 4.29 7.97 9.41
CA LYS A 160 5.41 8.94 9.47
C LYS A 160 5.05 10.35 9.05
N PHE A 161 4.07 10.52 8.17
CA PHE A 161 3.68 11.83 7.68
C PHE A 161 2.18 11.84 7.42
N ILE A 162 1.59 13.03 7.45
CA ILE A 162 0.17 13.24 7.20
C ILE A 162 0.03 14.04 5.91
N GLY A 163 -0.89 13.63 5.04
CA GLY A 163 -1.16 14.34 3.80
C GLY A 163 -2.56 14.04 3.25
N PRO A 164 -2.96 14.73 2.16
CA PRO A 164 -4.15 14.37 1.39
C PRO A 164 -4.08 12.92 0.90
N ALA A 165 -2.93 12.51 0.37
CA ALA A 165 -2.60 11.13 0.01
C ALA A 165 -1.35 10.64 0.77
N GLU A 166 -1.34 9.36 1.13
CA GLU A 166 -0.37 8.78 2.06
C GLU A 166 0.17 7.44 1.52
N SER A 167 -0.34 6.28 1.97
CA SER A 167 -0.06 5.02 1.28
C SER A 167 -1.12 4.82 0.18
N GLY A 168 -0.67 4.46 -1.03
CA GLY A 168 -1.56 4.28 -2.17
C GLY A 168 -0.82 3.99 -3.48
N ILE A 169 -1.51 4.21 -4.60
CA ILE A 169 -1.03 4.20 -5.99
C ILE A 169 0.20 5.10 -6.14
N LEU A 170 0.20 6.36 -5.68
CA LEU A 170 1.37 7.25 -5.80
C LEU A 170 2.62 6.58 -5.20
N LYS A 171 2.47 5.98 -4.02
CA LYS A 171 3.56 5.27 -3.35
C LYS A 171 3.95 3.98 -4.07
N MET A 172 2.98 3.27 -4.65
CA MET A 172 3.25 2.11 -5.51
C MET A 172 4.06 2.51 -6.74
N LEU A 173 3.80 3.66 -7.34
CA LEU A 173 4.57 4.15 -8.48
C LEU A 173 6.00 4.54 -8.06
N CYS A 174 6.13 5.41 -7.05
CA CYS A 174 7.44 5.96 -6.65
C CYS A 174 8.37 4.95 -5.99
N ILE A 175 7.82 4.10 -5.10
CA ILE A 175 8.59 3.19 -4.26
C ILE A 175 8.40 1.76 -4.72
N GLY A 176 7.16 1.36 -5.03
CA GLY A 176 6.85 -0.01 -5.42
C GLY A 176 7.53 -0.40 -6.73
N LEU A 177 7.06 0.19 -7.84
CA LEU A 177 7.60 0.04 -9.19
C LEU A 177 8.87 0.88 -9.41
N GLY A 178 9.17 1.85 -8.55
CA GLY A 178 10.51 2.42 -8.46
C GLY A 178 11.57 1.43 -7.94
N LYS A 179 11.17 0.26 -7.44
CA LYS A 179 12.02 -0.77 -6.84
C LYS A 179 12.94 -0.16 -5.75
N HIS A 180 14.10 -0.77 -5.49
CA HIS A 180 15.01 -0.27 -4.47
C HIS A 180 15.53 1.14 -4.79
N ALA A 181 15.85 1.44 -6.06
CA ALA A 181 16.39 2.73 -6.47
C ALA A 181 15.41 3.89 -6.23
N GLY A 182 14.13 3.73 -6.61
CA GLY A 182 13.06 4.69 -6.35
C GLY A 182 12.76 4.84 -4.87
N ALA A 183 12.82 3.75 -4.10
CA ALA A 183 12.70 3.81 -2.64
C ALA A 183 13.82 4.67 -2.03
N VAL A 184 15.08 4.46 -2.42
CA VAL A 184 16.23 5.25 -1.93
C VAL A 184 16.10 6.72 -2.34
N ALA A 185 15.75 6.98 -3.61
CA ALA A 185 15.53 8.34 -4.10
C ALA A 185 14.45 9.07 -3.29
N TYR A 186 13.26 8.46 -3.12
CA TYR A 186 12.18 9.09 -2.37
C TYR A 186 12.58 9.44 -0.94
N HIS A 187 13.15 8.49 -0.19
CA HIS A 187 13.51 8.74 1.21
C HIS A 187 14.67 9.75 1.36
N THR A 188 15.60 9.79 0.41
CA THR A 188 16.71 10.76 0.41
C THR A 188 16.19 12.18 0.15
N TRP A 189 15.38 12.34 -0.89
CA TRP A 189 14.90 13.66 -1.32
C TRP A 189 13.72 14.18 -0.48
N ALA A 190 12.98 13.30 0.22
CA ALA A 190 11.86 13.70 1.07
C ALA A 190 12.30 14.61 2.23
N MET A 191 13.56 14.50 2.69
CA MET A 191 14.11 15.38 3.71
C MET A 191 14.29 16.82 3.20
N LYS A 192 14.49 17.02 1.90
CA LYS A 192 14.63 18.33 1.26
C LYS A 192 13.29 18.92 0.83
N HIS A 193 12.46 18.12 0.17
CA HIS A 193 11.24 18.59 -0.51
C HIS A 193 9.94 18.32 0.27
N GLY A 194 10.03 17.62 1.41
CA GLY A 194 8.90 17.14 2.18
C GLY A 194 8.31 15.84 1.61
N PHE A 195 7.79 14.98 2.49
CA PHE A 195 7.26 13.66 2.10
C PHE A 195 6.11 13.76 1.09
N PHE A 196 5.04 14.50 1.41
CA PHE A 196 3.87 14.56 0.52
C PHE A 196 4.12 15.31 -0.80
N PRO A 197 4.70 16.52 -0.82
CA PRO A 197 4.96 17.22 -2.09
C PRO A 197 5.84 16.39 -3.04
N LEU A 198 6.85 15.71 -2.50
CA LEU A 198 7.70 14.82 -3.27
C LEU A 198 6.95 13.59 -3.79
N LEU A 199 6.16 12.92 -2.94
CA LEU A 199 5.38 11.74 -3.31
C LEU A 199 4.42 12.06 -4.46
N LYS A 200 3.72 13.18 -4.36
CA LYS A 200 2.81 13.67 -5.40
C LYS A 200 3.55 13.88 -6.72
N ALA A 201 4.62 14.69 -6.70
CA ALA A 201 5.36 15.03 -7.91
C ALA A 201 5.98 13.79 -8.57
N MET A 202 6.59 12.90 -7.78
CA MET A 202 7.16 11.67 -8.31
C MET A 202 6.09 10.75 -8.88
N GLY A 203 4.96 10.57 -8.20
CA GLY A 203 3.91 9.64 -8.62
C GLY A 203 3.20 10.11 -9.88
N GLU A 204 2.83 11.39 -9.95
CA GLU A 204 2.23 12.00 -11.15
C GLU A 204 3.22 12.01 -12.33
N GLY A 205 4.49 12.34 -12.07
CA GLY A 205 5.54 12.31 -13.09
C GLY A 205 5.75 10.91 -13.67
N ILE A 206 5.75 9.87 -12.83
CA ILE A 206 5.85 8.47 -13.27
C ILE A 206 4.60 8.06 -14.05
N ALA A 207 3.40 8.38 -13.55
CA ALA A 207 2.15 8.05 -14.23
C ALA A 207 2.07 8.66 -15.63
N ALA A 208 2.60 9.88 -15.81
CA ALA A 208 2.63 10.57 -17.10
C ALA A 208 3.72 10.04 -18.06
N ALA A 209 4.85 9.57 -17.54
CA ALA A 209 6.01 9.16 -18.35
C ALA A 209 6.07 7.65 -18.64
N ALA A 210 5.40 6.81 -17.84
CA ALA A 210 5.41 5.35 -17.97
C ALA A 210 4.20 4.82 -18.75
N ASN A 211 4.18 3.50 -18.97
CA ASN A 211 3.05 2.77 -19.55
C ASN A 211 1.91 2.50 -18.54
N PHE A 212 1.78 3.30 -17.48
CA PHE A 212 0.80 3.12 -16.42
C PHE A 212 -0.60 3.55 -16.85
N ARG A 213 -1.63 2.75 -16.53
CA ARG A 213 -3.03 3.02 -16.94
C ARG A 213 -3.96 3.34 -15.78
N PHE A 214 -3.94 2.53 -14.74
CA PHE A 214 -4.82 2.70 -13.59
C PHE A 214 -4.32 1.88 -12.38
N GLY A 215 -4.80 2.24 -11.20
CA GLY A 215 -4.64 1.45 -9.98
C GLY A 215 -5.96 0.82 -9.55
N LEU A 216 -5.89 -0.33 -8.90
CA LEU A 216 -6.98 -0.91 -8.15
C LEU A 216 -6.71 -0.70 -6.65
N ALA A 217 -7.35 0.32 -6.11
CA ALA A 217 -7.17 0.78 -4.75
C ALA A 217 -8.18 0.11 -3.83
N VAL A 218 -7.71 -0.43 -2.71
CA VAL A 218 -8.57 -1.04 -1.68
C VAL A 218 -8.49 -0.29 -0.36
N VAL A 219 -9.61 -0.27 0.36
CA VAL A 219 -9.70 0.25 1.73
C VAL A 219 -10.15 -0.89 2.64
N GLU A 220 -9.49 -1.02 3.80
CA GLU A 220 -9.85 -1.98 4.84
C GLU A 220 -10.54 -1.25 6.01
N ASN A 221 -11.44 -1.95 6.69
CA ASN A 221 -12.11 -1.45 7.88
C ASN A 221 -11.22 -1.58 9.14
N ALA A 222 -11.77 -1.22 10.30
CA ALA A 222 -11.07 -1.25 11.59
C ALA A 222 -10.54 -2.65 12.02
N TYR A 223 -11.00 -3.71 11.35
CA TYR A 223 -10.65 -5.10 11.62
C TYR A 223 -9.72 -5.69 10.55
N ASP A 224 -9.08 -4.84 9.75
CA ASP A 224 -8.24 -5.22 8.61
C ASP A 224 -8.99 -6.13 7.61
N ARG A 225 -10.31 -5.91 7.42
CA ARG A 225 -11.12 -6.61 6.41
C ARG A 225 -11.40 -5.68 5.24
N LEU A 226 -11.37 -6.19 4.00
CA LEU A 226 -11.68 -5.41 2.81
C LEU A 226 -13.06 -4.76 2.94
N GLN A 227 -13.12 -3.43 2.90
CA GLN A 227 -14.36 -2.65 2.95
C GLN A 227 -14.77 -2.15 1.56
N ALA A 228 -13.79 -1.73 0.75
CA ALA A 228 -14.04 -1.18 -0.58
C ALA A 228 -12.90 -1.49 -1.55
N VAL A 229 -13.26 -1.59 -2.83
CA VAL A 229 -12.35 -1.66 -3.97
C VAL A 229 -12.77 -0.55 -4.93
N THR A 230 -11.80 0.16 -5.51
CA THR A 230 -12.05 1.27 -6.44
C THR A 230 -10.99 1.27 -7.53
N GLY A 231 -11.43 1.28 -8.78
CA GLY A 231 -10.60 1.52 -9.95
C GLY A 231 -10.30 3.01 -10.09
N VAL A 232 -9.01 3.35 -10.23
CA VAL A 232 -8.55 4.74 -10.28
C VAL A 232 -7.72 4.96 -11.55
N PRO A 233 -8.25 5.70 -12.55
CA PRO A 233 -7.49 5.99 -13.77
C PRO A 233 -6.31 6.95 -13.47
N ALA A 234 -5.28 6.88 -14.32
CA ALA A 234 -4.01 7.59 -14.11
C ALA A 234 -4.17 9.12 -13.97
N ASP A 235 -5.17 9.71 -14.60
CA ASP A 235 -5.47 11.16 -14.58
C ASP A 235 -6.26 11.61 -13.33
N ARG A 236 -6.72 10.67 -12.49
CA ARG A 236 -7.54 10.94 -11.30
C ARG A 236 -6.89 10.51 -9.99
N ILE A 237 -5.63 10.03 -10.03
CA ILE A 237 -4.95 9.41 -8.88
C ILE A 237 -5.06 10.26 -7.62
N LEU A 238 -4.62 11.52 -7.65
CA LEU A 238 -4.59 12.35 -6.44
C LEU A 238 -5.98 12.59 -5.85
N ALA A 239 -6.97 12.86 -6.70
CA ALA A 239 -8.33 13.15 -6.26
C ALA A 239 -8.96 11.92 -5.59
N GLU A 240 -8.86 10.75 -6.24
CA GLU A 240 -9.42 9.51 -5.69
C GLU A 240 -8.65 9.00 -4.48
N GLU A 241 -7.32 9.06 -4.49
CA GLU A 241 -6.54 8.72 -3.30
C GLU A 241 -6.88 9.61 -2.11
N THR A 242 -7.09 10.91 -2.32
CA THR A 242 -7.48 11.82 -1.24
C THR A 242 -8.84 11.41 -0.65
N ARG A 243 -9.81 11.11 -1.51
CA ARG A 243 -11.15 10.64 -1.10
C ARG A 243 -11.08 9.31 -0.35
N LEU A 244 -10.32 8.35 -0.88
CA LEU A 244 -10.17 7.02 -0.29
C LEU A 244 -9.34 7.06 1.01
N ASN A 245 -8.36 7.95 1.13
CA ASN A 245 -7.58 8.14 2.35
C ASN A 245 -8.47 8.74 3.45
N ALA A 246 -9.40 9.64 3.13
CA ALA A 246 -10.39 10.12 4.08
C ALA A 246 -11.30 8.99 4.58
N LEU A 247 -11.74 8.09 3.69
CA LEU A 247 -12.49 6.88 4.07
C LEU A 247 -11.67 5.98 5.00
N ALA A 248 -10.41 5.69 4.64
CA ALA A 248 -9.52 4.88 5.47
C ALA A 248 -9.29 5.50 6.86
N LYS A 249 -9.14 6.82 6.96
CA LYS A 249 -9.02 7.55 8.24
C LYS A 249 -10.30 7.46 9.09
N ALA A 250 -11.46 7.48 8.47
CA ALA A 250 -12.74 7.35 9.17
C ALA A 250 -12.95 5.94 9.74
N SER A 251 -12.36 4.92 9.11
CA SER A 251 -12.42 3.53 9.55
C SER A 251 -11.36 3.17 10.61
N LEU A 252 -10.40 4.05 10.92
CA LEU A 252 -9.38 3.76 11.93
C LEU A 252 -9.96 3.70 13.35
N PRO A 253 -9.56 2.69 14.16
CA PRO A 253 -9.90 2.66 15.56
C PRO A 253 -9.26 3.85 16.30
N ARG A 254 -9.89 4.27 17.39
CA ARG A 254 -9.42 5.37 18.25
C ARG A 254 -9.39 4.93 19.70
N LEU A 255 -8.53 5.54 20.50
CA LEU A 255 -8.61 5.36 21.94
C LEU A 255 -9.91 6.03 22.46
N PRO A 256 -10.54 5.48 23.52
CA PRO A 256 -11.78 6.03 24.06
C PRO A 256 -11.57 7.36 24.82
N PHE A 257 -10.31 7.79 24.99
CA PHE A 257 -9.91 8.99 25.70
C PHE A 257 -8.86 9.74 24.88
N GLU A 258 -8.94 11.07 24.89
CA GLU A 258 -7.97 11.95 24.23
C GLU A 258 -6.77 12.27 25.15
N ASN A 259 -7.00 12.29 26.47
CA ASN A 259 -5.99 12.57 27.48
C ASN A 259 -5.73 11.31 28.30
N LEU A 260 -4.48 10.85 28.30
CA LEU A 260 -4.00 9.69 29.04
C LEU A 260 -2.65 10.03 29.66
N ASP A 261 -2.50 9.82 30.97
CA ASP A 261 -1.20 9.94 31.64
C ASP A 261 -0.25 8.81 31.22
N VAL A 262 -0.78 7.58 31.14
CA VAL A 262 -0.03 6.38 30.77
C VAL A 262 -0.84 5.52 29.80
N LEU A 263 -0.21 5.08 28.71
CA LEU A 263 -0.73 4.08 27.78
C LEU A 263 0.22 2.88 27.74
N VAL A 264 -0.24 1.71 28.18
CA VAL A 264 0.53 0.46 28.12
C VAL A 264 0.08 -0.33 26.89
N VAL A 265 1.00 -0.56 25.95
CA VAL A 265 0.74 -1.30 24.71
C VAL A 265 1.26 -2.73 24.87
N GLY A 266 0.35 -3.72 24.84
CA GLY A 266 0.72 -5.11 25.07
C GLY A 266 1.51 -5.79 23.95
N ARG A 267 1.47 -5.25 22.71
CA ARG A 267 2.18 -5.81 21.56
C ARG A 267 2.57 -4.72 20.55
N ILE A 268 3.82 -4.74 20.08
CA ILE A 268 4.36 -3.86 19.05
C ILE A 268 5.19 -4.66 18.03
N GLY A 269 5.33 -4.16 16.81
CA GLY A 269 6.13 -4.79 15.76
C GLY A 269 6.00 -4.09 14.40
N LYS A 270 7.05 -4.12 13.58
CA LYS A 270 7.04 -3.52 12.22
C LYS A 270 6.05 -4.20 11.26
N ASP A 271 5.76 -5.47 11.54
CA ASP A 271 4.75 -6.30 10.91
C ASP A 271 3.33 -5.89 11.31
N ILE A 272 3.14 -5.27 12.48
CA ILE A 272 1.86 -4.74 12.97
C ILE A 272 1.62 -3.32 12.42
N SER A 273 2.58 -2.43 12.64
CA SER A 273 2.56 -1.04 12.17
C SER A 273 3.94 -0.66 11.67
N GLY A 274 4.03 0.17 10.63
CA GLY A 274 5.33 0.60 10.08
C GLY A 274 6.30 1.17 11.12
N ALA A 275 5.77 1.86 12.14
CA ALA A 275 6.52 2.44 13.25
C ALA A 275 6.64 1.53 14.49
N GLY A 276 6.14 0.29 14.44
CA GLY A 276 6.11 -0.64 15.59
C GLY A 276 4.78 -0.58 16.35
N MET A 277 4.39 0.60 16.80
CA MET A 277 3.03 0.92 17.29
C MET A 277 2.31 1.77 16.25
N ASP A 278 0.97 1.81 16.22
CA ASP A 278 0.24 2.63 15.25
C ASP A 278 0.03 4.06 15.78
N PRO A 279 0.82 5.05 15.31
CA PRO A 279 0.70 6.43 15.76
C PRO A 279 -0.63 7.06 15.38
N ASN A 280 -1.35 6.51 14.39
CA ASN A 280 -2.67 6.99 14.03
C ASN A 280 -3.73 6.63 15.08
N VAL A 281 -3.47 5.62 15.91
CA VAL A 281 -4.34 5.20 17.02
C VAL A 281 -3.86 5.80 18.34
N THR A 282 -2.55 5.74 18.60
CA THR A 282 -1.98 6.23 19.88
C THR A 282 -1.87 7.75 19.93
N GLY A 283 -1.99 8.45 18.80
CA GLY A 283 -1.82 9.89 18.71
C GLY A 283 -0.38 10.36 18.93
N ARG A 284 0.59 9.45 19.04
CA ARG A 284 2.01 9.77 19.26
C ARG A 284 2.86 9.20 18.13
N ALA A 285 3.27 10.08 17.21
CA ALA A 285 4.35 9.76 16.29
C ALA A 285 5.68 9.87 17.05
N TYR A 286 6.35 8.74 17.26
CA TYR A 286 7.75 8.72 17.71
C TYR A 286 8.62 8.52 16.48
N ASP A 287 9.33 9.57 16.05
CA ASP A 287 10.64 9.38 15.45
C ASP A 287 11.59 9.11 16.63
N LEU A 288 12.20 7.91 16.67
CA LEU A 288 13.39 7.66 17.48
C LEU A 288 14.61 8.24 16.76
#